data_AF-A0A971FZS3-F1
#
_entry.id   AF-A0A971FZS3-F1
#
_cell.length_a   1.000
_cell.length_b   1.000
_cell.length_c   1.000
_cell.angle_alpha   90.00
_cell.angle_beta   90.00
_cell.angle_gamma   90.00
#
_symmetry.space_group_name_H-M   'P 1'
#
loop_
_entity.id
_entity.type
_entity.pdbx_description
1 polymer ?
#
loop_
_entity_poly.entity_id
_entity_poly.type
_entity_poly.pdbx_seq_one_letter_code
_entity_poly.pdbx_strand_id
1 'polypeptide(L)'
;GWVHGGYVAIPGATNDVTSALPADLGGETMLDVAEAVAAARVGDAPAPRTAVVAGPTVGDLGEVTVDVIGFADDSLKGERLHVFASELDSGEGFVVRTVEATALCARGVTADGLCT
;
A
#
# COMPACT_ATOMS: atom_id res chain seq x y z
N GLY A 1 10.93 -24.61 6.40
CA GLY A 1 9.77 -24.81 5.51
C GLY A 1 10.08 -24.21 4.16
N TRP A 2 9.40 -24.65 3.10
CA TRP A 2 9.54 -24.10 1.75
C TRP A 2 8.40 -23.12 1.47
N VAL A 3 8.74 -21.95 0.94
CA VAL A 3 7.77 -20.97 0.43
C VAL A 3 8.09 -20.68 -1.02
N HIS A 4 7.06 -20.41 -1.82
CA HIS A 4 7.24 -20.13 -3.24
C HIS A 4 7.84 -18.72 -3.41
N GLY A 5 9.02 -18.62 -4.00
CA GLY A 5 9.79 -17.37 -4.10
C GLY A 5 9.07 -16.23 -4.83
N GLY A 6 8.05 -16.53 -5.63
CA GLY A 6 7.15 -15.53 -6.20
C GLY A 6 6.36 -14.73 -5.15
N TYR A 7 6.20 -15.25 -3.93
CA TYR A 7 5.48 -14.62 -2.82
C TYR A 7 6.41 -14.10 -1.72
N VAL A 8 7.72 -14.04 -2.00
CA VAL A 8 8.73 -13.47 -1.10
C VAL A 8 9.33 -12.26 -1.79
N ALA A 9 9.43 -11.16 -1.06
CA ALA A 9 10.08 -9.93 -1.51
C ALA A 9 11.02 -9.42 -0.43
N ILE A 10 11.98 -8.60 -0.83
CA ILE A 10 12.92 -7.94 0.07
C ILE A 10 12.43 -6.51 0.28
N PRO A 11 12.15 -6.06 1.51
CA PRO A 11 11.70 -4.70 1.76
C PRO A 11 12.81 -3.69 1.43
N GLY A 12 12.50 -2.75 0.55
CA GLY A 12 13.35 -1.60 0.22
C GLY A 12 13.02 -0.38 1.08
N ALA A 13 13.26 0.81 0.53
CA ALA A 13 12.93 2.07 1.19
C ALA A 13 11.43 2.20 1.46
N THR A 14 11.10 2.82 2.60
CA THR A 14 9.75 3.29 2.94
C THR A 14 9.68 4.79 2.70
N ASN A 15 8.68 5.24 1.95
CA ASN A 15 8.46 6.66 1.67
C ASN A 15 7.02 7.05 2.01
N ASP A 16 6.84 8.26 2.53
CA ASP A 16 5.51 8.88 2.60
C ASP A 16 5.09 9.31 1.19
N VAL A 17 3.97 8.75 0.71
CA VAL A 17 3.42 9.01 -0.63
C VAL A 17 2.11 9.79 -0.59
N THR A 18 1.73 10.32 0.58
CA THR A 18 0.44 10.98 0.81
C THR A 18 0.21 12.13 -0.17
N SER A 19 1.24 12.95 -0.43
CA SER A 19 1.14 14.11 -1.33
C SER A 19 0.99 13.75 -2.81
N ALA A 20 1.24 12.49 -3.18
CA ALA A 20 1.05 11.98 -4.54
C ALA A 20 -0.36 11.41 -4.76
N LEU A 21 -1.20 11.36 -3.73
CA LEU A 21 -2.57 10.83 -3.78
C LEU A 21 -3.60 11.98 -3.87
N PRO A 22 -4.80 11.71 -4.42
CA PRO A 22 -5.93 12.64 -4.33
C PRO A 22 -6.24 13.01 -2.87
N ALA A 23 -6.53 14.29 -2.62
CA ALA A 23 -6.71 14.81 -1.27
C ALA A 23 -8.00 14.32 -0.56
N ASP A 24 -8.99 13.90 -1.34
CA ASP A 24 -10.31 13.43 -0.90
C ASP A 24 -10.45 11.90 -0.95
N LEU A 25 -9.33 11.19 -1.10
CA LEU A 25 -9.32 9.74 -1.18
C LEU A 25 -9.86 9.13 0.12
N GLY A 26 -10.81 8.20 0.00
CA GLY A 26 -11.54 7.64 1.13
C GLY A 26 -12.40 6.45 0.73
N GLY A 27 -13.23 5.99 1.66
CA GLY A 27 -14.09 4.82 1.47
C GLY A 27 -15.02 4.58 2.66
N GLU A 28 -16.02 3.71 2.48
CA GLU A 28 -16.99 3.38 3.54
C GLU A 28 -16.34 2.58 4.68
N THR A 29 -15.39 1.71 4.34
CA THR A 29 -14.58 0.93 5.29
C THR A 29 -13.09 1.15 5.07
N MET A 30 -12.25 0.80 6.04
CA MET A 30 -10.80 0.80 5.87
C MET A 30 -10.31 -0.06 4.70
N LEU A 31 -11.05 -1.12 4.34
CA LEU A 31 -10.71 -1.93 3.16
C LEU A 31 -11.00 -1.18 1.87
N ASP A 32 -12.12 -0.47 1.79
CA ASP A 32 -12.44 0.38 0.64
C ASP A 32 -11.42 1.51 0.47
N VAL A 33 -10.97 2.09 1.60
CA VAL A 33 -9.87 3.06 1.60
C VAL A 33 -8.58 2.44 1.03
N ALA A 34 -8.19 1.25 1.49
CA ALA A 34 -7.00 0.58 0.96
C ALA A 34 -7.11 0.27 -0.54
N GLU A 35 -8.29 -0.15 -1.02
CA GLU A 35 -8.54 -0.37 -2.43
C GLU A 35 -8.43 0.93 -3.24
N ALA A 36 -9.00 2.03 -2.74
CA ALA A 36 -8.90 3.34 -3.37
C ALA A 36 -7.44 3.84 -3.43
N VAL A 37 -6.66 3.67 -2.35
CA VAL A 37 -5.22 3.97 -2.33
C VAL A 37 -4.46 3.09 -3.32
N ALA A 38 -4.69 1.78 -3.32
CA ALA A 38 -4.03 0.88 -4.26
C ALA A 38 -4.33 1.26 -5.71
N ALA A 39 -5.59 1.56 -6.04
CA ALA A 39 -5.98 2.01 -7.38
C ALA A 39 -5.28 3.33 -7.77
N ALA A 40 -5.24 4.31 -6.86
CA ALA A 40 -4.56 5.58 -7.08
C ALA A 40 -3.04 5.43 -7.30
N ARG A 41 -2.40 4.46 -6.63
CA ARG A 41 -0.97 4.16 -6.80
C ARG A 41 -0.64 3.54 -8.16
N VAL A 42 -1.55 2.71 -8.67
CA VAL A 42 -1.36 1.95 -9.93
C VAL A 42 -1.64 2.82 -11.15
N GLY A 43 -2.62 3.72 -11.06
CA GLY A 43 -3.09 4.49 -12.21
C GLY A 43 -3.60 3.56 -13.32
N ASP A 44 -3.13 3.79 -14.55
CA ASP A 44 -3.58 3.04 -15.75
C ASP A 44 -2.81 1.71 -15.99
N ALA A 45 -1.92 1.32 -15.07
CA ALA A 45 -1.17 0.07 -15.21
C ALA A 45 -2.09 -1.16 -15.08
N PRO A 46 -1.69 -2.34 -15.59
CA PRO A 46 -2.45 -3.58 -15.41
C PRO A 46 -2.81 -3.80 -13.94
N ALA A 47 -4.05 -4.19 -13.68
CA ALA A 47 -4.57 -4.34 -12.33
C ALA A 47 -3.68 -5.26 -11.48
N PRO A 48 -3.00 -4.74 -10.43
CA PRO A 48 -2.21 -5.58 -9.56
C PRO A 48 -3.10 -6.45 -8.69
N ARG A 49 -2.47 -7.40 -8.01
CA ARG A 49 -3.09 -8.16 -6.94
C ARG A 49 -2.86 -7.44 -5.63
N THR A 50 -3.94 -7.13 -4.94
CA THR A 50 -3.89 -6.57 -3.58
C THR A 50 -4.11 -7.69 -2.56
N ALA A 51 -3.30 -7.72 -1.50
CA ALA A 51 -3.44 -8.66 -0.39
C ALA A 51 -3.35 -7.93 0.94
N VAL A 52 -4.29 -8.19 1.85
CA VAL A 52 -4.24 -7.64 3.21
C VAL A 52 -3.17 -8.37 4.01
N VAL A 53 -2.26 -7.60 4.60
CA VAL A 53 -1.14 -8.09 5.43
C VAL A 53 -1.48 -7.97 6.91
N ALA A 54 -2.10 -6.86 7.30
CA ALA A 54 -2.46 -6.56 8.68
C ALA A 54 -3.67 -5.62 8.75
N GLY A 55 -4.43 -5.72 9.84
CA GLY A 55 -5.68 -4.99 10.03
C GLY A 55 -6.84 -5.57 9.19
N PRO A 56 -7.92 -4.79 8.95
CA PRO A 56 -8.08 -3.40 9.37
C PRO A 56 -8.27 -3.25 10.90
N THR A 57 -7.82 -2.13 11.45
CA THR A 57 -8.12 -1.71 12.83
C THR A 57 -8.79 -0.34 12.83
N VAL A 58 -9.62 -0.08 13.83
CA VAL A 58 -10.28 1.21 14.05
C VAL A 58 -9.98 1.64 15.48
N GLY A 59 -9.59 2.90 15.66
CA GLY A 59 -9.21 3.54 16.91
C GLY A 59 -9.15 5.06 16.72
N ASP A 60 -8.20 5.75 17.35
CA ASP A 60 -7.98 7.19 17.10
C ASP A 60 -7.67 7.46 15.61
N LEU A 61 -7.08 6.47 14.93
CA LEU A 61 -6.87 6.43 13.50
C LEU A 61 -7.17 5.01 13.01
N GLY A 62 -7.85 4.91 11.87
CA GLY A 62 -8.05 3.65 11.17
C GLY A 62 -6.77 3.24 10.44
N GLU A 63 -6.41 1.96 10.52
CA GLU A 63 -5.19 1.44 9.91
C GLU A 63 -5.43 0.15 9.13
N VAL A 64 -4.73 0.01 8.02
CA VAL A 64 -4.66 -1.23 7.26
C VAL A 64 -3.35 -1.30 6.49
N THR A 65 -2.77 -2.49 6.42
CA THR A 65 -1.56 -2.74 5.61
C THR A 65 -1.92 -3.68 4.47
N VAL A 66 -1.63 -3.27 3.24
CA VAL A 66 -1.85 -4.09 2.04
C VAL A 66 -0.59 -4.19 1.18
N ASP A 67 -0.36 -5.36 0.59
CA ASP A 67 0.62 -5.54 -0.48
C ASP A 67 -0.08 -5.37 -1.83
N VAL A 68 0.44 -4.47 -2.66
CA VAL A 68 0.01 -4.25 -4.05
C VAL A 68 1.09 -4.82 -4.95
N ILE A 69 0.82 -5.98 -5.57
CA ILE A 69 1.82 -6.81 -6.26
C ILE A 69 1.51 -6.91 -7.74
N GLY A 70 2.55 -6.84 -8.58
CA GLY A 70 2.44 -7.02 -10.03
C GLY A 70 2.74 -5.75 -10.84
N PHE A 71 3.61 -4.89 -10.31
CA PHE A 71 4.12 -3.73 -11.05
C PHE A 71 4.92 -4.22 -12.28
N ALA A 72 4.97 -3.40 -13.33
CA ALA A 72 5.59 -3.78 -14.61
C ALA A 72 7.14 -3.82 -14.56
N ASP A 73 7.74 -3.26 -13.52
CA ASP A 73 9.19 -3.20 -13.30
C ASP A 73 9.69 -4.55 -12.75
N ASP A 74 10.69 -5.14 -13.39
CA ASP A 74 11.21 -6.46 -13.03
C ASP A 74 12.05 -6.45 -11.74
N SER A 75 12.53 -5.27 -11.33
CA SER A 75 13.23 -5.04 -10.05
C SER A 75 12.25 -4.82 -8.89
N LEU A 76 11.08 -4.23 -9.16
CA LEU A 76 10.05 -3.90 -8.19
C LEU A 76 8.85 -4.84 -8.33
N LYS A 77 8.71 -5.81 -7.41
CA LYS A 77 7.53 -6.70 -7.41
C LYS A 77 6.24 -5.97 -7.09
N GLY A 78 6.33 -4.93 -6.26
CA GLY A 78 5.19 -4.19 -5.79
C GLY A 78 5.51 -3.26 -4.64
N GLU A 79 4.47 -2.83 -3.94
CA GLU A 79 4.57 -1.96 -2.77
C GLU A 79 3.76 -2.53 -1.62
N ARG A 80 4.27 -2.39 -0.40
CA ARG A 80 3.48 -2.53 0.82
C ARG A 80 3.01 -1.14 1.23
N LEU A 81 1.71 -0.95 1.28
CA LEU A 81 1.07 0.28 1.68
C LEU A 81 0.57 0.14 3.12
N HIS A 82 1.07 0.97 4.03
CA HIS A 82 0.46 1.18 5.34
C HIS A 82 -0.39 2.44 5.26
N VAL A 83 -1.70 2.23 5.31
CA VAL A 83 -2.70 3.27 5.12
C VAL A 83 -3.26 3.65 6.47
N PHE A 84 -3.24 4.96 6.73
CA PHE A 84 -3.86 5.58 7.89
C PHE A 84 -4.99 6.49 7.43
N ALA A 85 -6.18 6.34 8.01
CA ALA A 85 -7.35 7.14 7.67
C ALA A 85 -8.13 7.52 8.92
N SER A 86 -8.76 8.69 8.92
CA SER A 86 -9.67 9.08 10.01
C SER A 86 -11.11 8.87 9.58
N GLU A 87 -11.99 8.62 10.53
CA GLU A 87 -13.43 8.73 10.27
C GLU A 87 -13.78 10.14 9.80
N LEU A 88 -14.82 10.24 8.98
CA LEU A 88 -15.41 11.51 8.58
C LEU A 88 -16.24 12.10 9.74
N ASP A 89 -16.39 13.41 9.77
CA ASP A 89 -17.19 14.10 10.80
C ASP A 89 -18.67 13.68 10.78
N SER A 90 -19.16 13.15 9.64
CA SER A 90 -20.48 12.54 9.52
C SER A 90 -20.63 11.24 10.31
N GLY A 91 -19.52 10.60 10.69
CA GLY A 91 -19.47 9.25 11.24
C GLY A 91 -19.68 8.15 10.19
N GLU A 92 -19.78 8.52 8.91
CA GLU A 92 -20.03 7.60 7.80
C GLU A 92 -18.81 7.58 6.87
N GLY A 93 -17.96 6.57 7.04
CA GLY A 93 -16.78 6.36 6.20
C GLY A 93 -15.50 7.03 6.71
N PHE A 94 -14.46 6.93 5.89
CA PHE A 94 -13.09 7.29 6.24
C PHE A 94 -12.45 8.13 5.13
N VAL A 95 -11.52 9.01 5.52
CA VAL A 95 -10.66 9.77 4.62
C VAL A 95 -9.18 9.53 4.94
N VAL A 96 -8.38 9.33 3.91
CA VAL A 96 -6.93 9.09 4.03
C VAL A 96 -6.25 10.27 4.71
N ARG A 97 -5.33 9.97 5.62
CA ARG A 97 -4.48 10.94 6.31
C ARG A 97 -3.03 10.80 5.93
N THR A 98 -2.54 9.56 5.93
CA THR A 98 -1.15 9.26 5.60
C THR A 98 -1.06 7.91 4.93
N VAL A 99 -0.18 7.79 3.95
CA VAL A 99 0.16 6.50 3.32
C VAL A 99 1.67 6.37 3.25
N GLU A 100 2.17 5.32 3.89
CA GLU A 100 3.57 4.91 3.78
C GLU A 100 3.68 3.76 2.78
N ALA A 101 4.55 3.91 1.77
CA ALA A 101 4.81 2.91 0.76
C ALA A 101 6.22 2.33 0.94
N THR A 102 6.30 1.04 1.24
CA THR A 102 7.57 0.28 1.25
C THR A 102 7.72 -0.48 -0.07
N ALA A 103 8.83 -0.27 -0.77
CA ALA A 103 9.13 -1.03 -1.97
C ALA A 103 9.30 -2.53 -1.65
N LEU A 104 8.70 -3.40 -2.47
CA LEU A 104 8.88 -4.85 -2.40
C LEU A 104 9.78 -5.29 -3.55
N CYS A 105 11.07 -5.43 -3.28
CA CYS A 105 12.07 -5.69 -4.31
C CYS A 105 12.19 -7.18 -4.66
N ALA A 106 12.43 -7.46 -5.94
CA ALA A 106 12.50 -8.81 -6.48
C ALA A 106 13.85 -9.49 -6.23
N ARG A 107 14.95 -8.79 -6.49
CA ARG A 107 16.31 -9.37 -6.53
C ARG A 107 17.19 -8.91 -5.38
N GLY A 108 17.02 -7.67 -4.92
CA GLY A 108 17.86 -7.09 -3.89
C GLY A 108 17.55 -5.61 -3.68
N VAL A 109 18.23 -5.04 -2.70
CA VAL A 109 18.09 -3.64 -2.28
C VAL A 109 19.48 -3.01 -2.23
N THR A 110 19.64 -1.83 -2.82
CA THR A 110 20.89 -1.05 -2.74
C THR A 110 21.09 -0.45 -1.35
N ALA A 111 22.27 0.13 -1.11
CA ALA A 111 22.54 0.86 0.14
C ALA A 111 21.56 2.04 0.36
N ASP A 112 21.05 2.63 -0.73
CA ASP A 112 20.09 3.74 -0.70
C ASP A 112 18.62 3.25 -0.65
N GLY A 113 18.39 1.94 -0.50
CA GLY A 113 17.03 1.38 -0.38
C GLY A 113 16.30 1.15 -1.70
N LEU A 114 16.98 1.27 -2.84
CA LEU A 114 16.38 1.08 -4.18
C LEU A 114 16.38 -0.39 -4.58
N CYS A 115 15.37 -0.80 -5.35
CA CYS A 115 15.35 -2.15 -5.90
C CYS A 115 16.44 -2.34 -6.98
N THR A 116 16.95 -3.57 -7.06
CA THR A 116 17.96 -4.00 -8.07
C THR A 116 17.41 -5.07 -8.99
#